data_AF-A0A7C4Y3V5-F1
#
_entry.id   AF-A0A7C4Y3V5-F1
#
_cell.length_a   1.000
_cell.length_b   1.000
_cell.length_c   1.000
_cell.angle_alpha   90.00
_cell.angle_beta   90.00
_cell.angle_gamma   90.00
#
_symmetry.space_group_name_H-M   'P 1'
#
loop_
_entity.id
_entity.type
_entity.pdbx_description
1 polymer ?
#
loop_
_entity_poly.entity_id
_entity_poly.type
_entity_poly.pdbx_seq_one_letter_code
_entity_poly.pdbx_strand_id
1 'polypeptide(L)' 'ERNKDKNVAEVKVPVAKLDNVVEQLTIRFDEQNNMIIEWDKTQVKVPISF' A
#
# COMPACT_ATOMS: atom_id res chain seq x y z
N GLU A 1 -7.39 17.36 -8.45
CA GLU A 1 -6.36 17.12 -7.41
C GLU A 1 -5.55 18.40 -7.22
N ARG A 2 -5.39 18.88 -5.99
CA ARG A 2 -5.13 20.30 -5.73
C ARG A 2 -3.64 20.68 -5.56
N ASN A 3 -2.69 19.73 -5.56
CA ASN A 3 -1.25 19.99 -5.40
C ASN A 3 -0.33 18.89 -6.02
N LYS A 4 -0.48 18.55 -7.31
CA LYS A 4 0.39 17.50 -7.94
C LYS A 4 1.87 17.88 -8.00
N ASP A 5 2.13 19.18 -8.11
CA ASP A 5 3.46 19.80 -8.12
C ASP A 5 4.25 19.59 -6.82
N LYS A 6 3.58 19.20 -5.73
CA LYS A 6 4.19 18.93 -4.42
C LYS A 6 4.26 17.44 -4.07
N ASN A 7 3.88 16.56 -5.00
CA ASN A 7 3.99 15.12 -4.77
C ASN A 7 5.48 14.73 -4.80
N VAL A 8 6.01 14.34 -3.64
CA VAL A 8 7.40 13.89 -3.50
C VAL A 8 7.59 12.47 -4.06
N ALA A 9 6.53 11.66 -4.03
CA ALA A 9 6.50 10.34 -4.66
C ALA A 9 5.05 9.95 -5.00
N GLU A 10 4.83 9.40 -6.19
CA GLU A 10 3.57 8.81 -6.62
C GLU A 10 3.86 7.48 -7.29
N VAL A 11 3.30 6.39 -6.76
CA VAL A 11 3.55 5.03 -7.27
C VAL A 11 2.21 4.35 -7.52
N LYS A 12 2.01 3.88 -8.75
CA LYS A 12 0.85 3.06 -9.11
C LYS A 12 1.14 1.61 -8.76
N VAL A 13 0.36 1.08 -7.82
CA VAL A 13 0.50 -0.28 -7.31
C VAL A 13 -0.80 -1.05 -7.50
N PRO A 14 -0.74 -2.32 -7.93
CA PRO A 14 -1.93 -3.13 -8.08
C PRO A 14 -2.55 -3.42 -6.71
N VAL A 15 -3.88 -3.39 -6.67
CA VAL A 15 -4.65 -3.75 -5.48
C VAL A 15 -4.94 -5.24 -5.55
N ALA A 16 -4.56 -5.98 -4.50
CA ALA A 16 -4.88 -7.38 -4.32
C ALA A 16 -6.11 -7.54 -3.41
N LYS A 17 -6.91 -8.57 -3.66
CA LYS A 17 -8.02 -8.94 -2.80
C LYS A 17 -7.56 -9.99 -1.79
N LEU A 18 -7.79 -9.75 -0.51
CA LEU A 18 -7.52 -10.72 0.55
C LEU A 18 -8.70 -11.69 0.70
N ASP A 19 -8.36 -12.95 0.95
CA ASP A 19 -9.35 -13.99 1.24
C ASP A 19 -9.98 -13.80 2.64
N ASN A 20 -9.20 -13.25 3.57
CA ASN A 20 -9.63 -12.97 4.95
C ASN A 20 -9.81 -11.46 5.16
N VAL A 21 -10.82 -11.10 5.96
CA VAL A 21 -11.12 -9.71 6.32
C VAL A 21 -10.12 -9.24 7.38
N VAL A 22 -9.43 -8.13 7.11
CA VAL A 22 -8.65 -7.37 8.08
C VAL A 22 -9.50 -6.20 8.57
N GLU A 23 -10.11 -6.33 9.75
CA GLU A 23 -11.07 -5.32 10.22
C GLU A 23 -10.45 -3.95 10.52
N GLN A 24 -9.13 -3.89 10.72
CA GLN A 24 -8.39 -2.67 11.03
C GLN A 24 -7.35 -2.37 9.96
N LEU A 25 -7.26 -1.09 9.54
CA LEU A 25 -6.18 -0.64 8.66
C LEU A 25 -4.82 -1.00 9.26
N THR A 26 -4.09 -1.85 8.56
CA THR A 26 -2.80 -2.36 9.00
C THR A 26 -1.72 -1.98 7.99
N ILE A 27 -0.61 -1.46 8.51
CA ILE A 27 0.57 -1.10 7.72
C ILE A 27 1.73 -1.95 8.26
N ARG A 28 2.37 -2.73 7.38
CA ARG A 28 3.49 -3.60 7.73
C ARG A 28 4.55 -3.62 6.63
N PHE A 29 5.74 -4.08 6.96
CA PHE A 29 6.85 -4.23 6.02
C PHE A 29 7.18 -5.72 5.85
N ASP A 30 7.40 -6.16 4.61
CA ASP A 30 7.88 -7.51 4.35
C ASP A 30 9.42 -7.58 4.31
N GLU A 31 9.96 -8.80 4.27
CA GLU A 31 11.41 -9.07 4.23
C GLU A 31 12.10 -8.51 2.97
N GLN A 32 11.31 -8.14 1.95
CA GLN A 32 11.77 -7.56 0.69
C GLN A 32 11.63 -6.02 0.69
N ASN A 33 11.46 -5.40 1.86
CA ASN A 33 11.25 -3.96 2.04
C ASN A 33 10.02 -3.39 1.30
N ASN A 34 8.99 -4.20 1.06
CA ASN A 34 7.74 -3.68 0.57
C ASN A 34 6.87 -3.25 1.75
N MET A 35 6.27 -2.07 1.63
CA MET A 35 5.23 -1.60 2.53
C MET A 35 3.89 -2.18 2.08
N ILE A 36 3.28 -2.99 2.94
CA ILE A 36 1.97 -3.59 2.75
C ILE A 36 0.96 -2.77 3.55
N ILE A 37 -0.07 -2.28 2.85
CA ILE A 37 -1.21 -1.59 3.45
C ILE A 37 -2.44 -2.45 3.19
N GLU A 38 -3.14 -2.87 4.25
CA GLU A 38 -4.31 -3.75 4.13
C GLU A 38 -5.48 -3.30 5.02
N TRP A 39 -6.70 -3.43 4.48
CA TRP A 39 -7.96 -3.15 5.16
C TRP A 39 -9.10 -3.94 4.52
N ASP A 40 -10.05 -4.41 5.33
CA ASP A 40 -11.14 -5.29 4.91
C ASP A 40 -10.60 -6.43 4.02
N LYS A 41 -11.00 -6.51 2.75
CA LYS A 41 -10.47 -7.48 1.77
C LYS A 41 -9.50 -6.87 0.78
N THR A 42 -8.92 -5.73 1.11
CA THR A 42 -8.07 -4.95 0.21
C THR A 42 -6.65 -4.96 0.73
N GLN A 43 -5.70 -5.29 -0.14
CA GLN A 43 -4.27 -5.20 0.16
C GLN A 43 -3.55 -4.46 -0.96
N VAL A 44 -2.63 -3.60 -0.57
CA VAL A 44 -1.77 -2.83 -1.47
C VAL A 44 -0.34 -3.11 -1.08
N LYS A 45 0.49 -3.49 -2.07
CA LYS A 45 1.92 -3.73 -1.88
C LYS A 45 2.72 -2.64 -2.59
N VAL A 46 3.40 -1.81 -1.80
CA VAL A 46 4.24 -0.70 -2.28
C VAL A 46 5.72 -1.09 -2.15
N PRO A 47 6.45 -1.26 -3.26
CA PRO A 47 7.89 -1.51 -3.20
C PRO A 47 8.60 -0.22 -2.77
N ILE A 48 9.33 -0.26 -1.65
CA ILE A 48 10.19 0.84 -1.22
C ILE A 48 11.63 0.49 -1.61
N SER A 49 12.03 0.94 -2.80
CA SER A 49 13.42 0.93 -3.24
C SER A 49 14.02 2.33 -3.08
N PHE A 50 15.12 2.44 -2.34
CA PHE A 50 15.93 3.67 -2.24
C PHE A 50 16.97 3.71 -3.36
#